data_AF-A0A453MDW3-F1
#
_entry.id   AF-A0A453MDW3-F1
#
_cell.length_a   1.000
_cell.length_b   1.000
_cell.length_c   1.000
_cell.angle_alpha   90.00
_cell.angle_beta   90.00
_cell.angle_gamma   90.00
#
_symmetry.space_group_name_H-M   'P 1'
#
loop_
_entity.id
_entity.type
_entity.pdbx_description
1 polymer ?
#
loop_
_entity_poly.entity_id
_entity_poly.type
_entity_poly.pdbx_seq_one_letter_code
_entity_poly.pdbx_strand_id
1 'polypeptide(L)'
;NSMGQFKKEFGESDDELEEPNSSKPTDFNLLFAGDVEDHFLFGIKFTKKSVKLYSNFYASDIIVASPLALKLKIDGGEVTKKKGRPKENDSDFLSSIEIVVVDYADVISMQVKLQLK
;
A
#
# COMPACT_ATOMS: atom_id res chain seq x y z
N ASN A 1 -9.84 -18.17 0.09
CA ASN A 1 -8.53 -18.60 0.62
C ASN A 1 -7.58 -17.41 0.52
N SER A 2 -7.26 -16.75 1.63
CA SER A 2 -6.53 -15.46 1.64
C SER A 2 -5.12 -15.55 1.05
N MET A 3 -4.43 -16.68 1.25
CA MET A 3 -3.11 -16.90 0.66
C MET A 3 -3.17 -17.03 -0.87
N GLY A 4 -4.24 -17.62 -1.41
CA GLY A 4 -4.43 -17.71 -2.86
C GLY A 4 -4.70 -16.35 -3.51
N GLN A 5 -5.40 -15.45 -2.79
CA GLN A 5 -5.59 -14.07 -3.24
C GLN A 5 -4.27 -13.30 -3.19
N PHE A 6 -3.52 -13.40 -2.09
CA PHE A 6 -2.22 -12.75 -1.96
C PHE A 6 -1.26 -13.15 -3.07
N LYS A 7 -1.13 -14.44 -3.36
CA LYS A 7 -0.28 -14.93 -4.46
C LYS A 7 -0.75 -14.48 -5.84
N LYS A 8 -2.04 -14.19 -6.01
CA LYS A 8 -2.57 -13.67 -7.27
C LYS A 8 -2.29 -12.18 -7.44
N GLU A 9 -2.33 -11.42 -6.35
CA GLU A 9 -2.13 -9.97 -6.35
C GLU A 9 -0.64 -9.58 -6.29
N PHE A 10 0.18 -10.34 -5.57
CA PHE A 10 1.57 -10.01 -5.27
C PHE A 10 2.56 -11.16 -5.56
N GLY A 11 2.10 -12.25 -6.17
CA GLY A 11 3.01 -13.32 -6.57
C GLY A 11 3.72 -12.93 -7.86
N GLU A 12 5.05 -12.99 -7.84
CA GLU A 12 5.85 -12.88 -9.06
C GLU A 12 5.40 -13.94 -10.07
N SER A 13 5.15 -13.51 -11.31
CA SER A 13 5.04 -14.44 -12.42
C SER A 13 6.45 -14.76 -12.93
N ASP A 14 6.73 -16.04 -13.26
CA ASP A 14 8.06 -16.45 -13.77
C ASP A 14 8.44 -15.73 -15.08
N ASP A 15 7.50 -15.04 -15.72
CA ASP A 15 7.65 -14.26 -16.95
C ASP A 15 8.03 -12.77 -16.71
N GLU A 16 8.08 -12.29 -15.46
CA GLU A 16 8.32 -10.89 -15.07
C GLU A 16 9.79 -10.59 -14.67
N LEU A 17 10.76 -11.29 -15.27
CA LEU A 17 12.15 -10.85 -15.19
C LEU A 17 12.34 -9.63 -16.10
N GLU A 18 11.95 -8.45 -15.61
CA GLU A 18 12.18 -7.20 -16.31
C GLU A 18 13.68 -6.92 -16.39
N GLU A 19 14.20 -6.91 -17.62
CA GLU A 19 15.57 -6.50 -17.89
C GLU A 19 15.76 -5.02 -17.49
N PRO A 20 16.80 -4.70 -16.68
CA PRO A 20 16.99 -3.35 -16.19
C PRO A 20 17.20 -2.38 -17.36
N ASN A 21 16.52 -1.23 -17.30
CA ASN A 21 16.62 -0.24 -18.35
C ASN A 21 18.01 0.40 -18.37
N SER A 22 18.81 0.06 -19.39
CA SER A 22 20.19 0.53 -19.53
C SER A 22 20.33 2.04 -19.77
N SER A 23 19.26 2.71 -20.19
CA SER A 23 19.21 4.18 -20.38
C SER A 23 18.93 4.93 -19.08
N LYS A 24 18.54 4.23 -18.01
CA LYS A 24 18.17 4.80 -16.72
C LYS A 24 19.25 4.53 -15.68
N PRO A 25 19.45 5.43 -14.71
CA PRO A 25 20.37 5.20 -13.60
C PRO A 25 19.90 4.01 -12.76
N THR A 26 20.85 3.36 -12.07
CA THR A 26 20.59 2.16 -11.26
C THR A 26 19.47 2.36 -10.24
N ASP A 27 19.44 3.52 -9.58
CA ASP A 27 18.41 3.85 -8.58
C ASP A 27 16.99 3.87 -9.19
N PHE A 28 16.85 4.30 -10.45
CA PHE A 28 15.56 4.25 -11.15
C PHE A 28 15.12 2.80 -11.36
N ASN A 29 16.03 1.94 -11.83
CA ASN A 29 15.69 0.54 -12.04
C ASN A 29 15.38 -0.17 -10.72
N LEU A 30 16.00 0.22 -9.60
CA LEU A 30 15.68 -0.32 -8.28
C LEU A 30 14.29 0.10 -7.79
N LEU A 31 13.93 1.37 -7.98
CA LEU A 31 12.67 1.94 -7.47
C LEU A 31 11.45 1.59 -8.34
N PHE A 32 11.65 1.31 -9.62
CA PHE A 32 10.59 1.08 -10.60
C PHE A 32 10.63 -0.30 -11.26
N ALA A 33 11.34 -1.27 -10.66
CA ALA A 33 11.27 -2.66 -11.10
C ALA A 33 9.99 -3.33 -10.58
N GLY A 34 9.35 -4.14 -11.43
CA GLY A 34 8.17 -4.92 -11.06
C GLY A 34 6.89 -4.07 -11.04
N ASP A 35 6.07 -4.24 -10.00
CA ASP A 35 4.80 -3.51 -9.89
C ASP A 35 5.01 -2.02 -9.56
N VAL A 36 4.67 -1.16 -10.53
CA VAL A 36 4.78 0.29 -10.44
C VAL A 36 3.44 0.94 -10.03
N GLU A 37 2.33 0.21 -9.99
CA GLU A 37 1.03 0.78 -9.61
C GLU A 37 0.99 1.18 -8.13
N ASP A 38 1.87 0.61 -7.31
CA ASP A 38 2.03 0.91 -5.87
C ASP A 38 0.66 0.93 -5.17
N HIS A 39 -0.20 -0.04 -5.50
CA HIS A 39 -1.58 -0.12 -5.02
C HIS A 39 -1.75 -1.32 -4.07
N PHE A 40 -1.05 -1.29 -2.94
CA PHE A 40 -1.23 -2.29 -1.89
C PHE A 40 -1.79 -1.70 -0.61
N LEU A 41 -2.78 -2.38 -0.04
CA LEU A 41 -3.38 -2.02 1.24
C LEU A 41 -4.07 -3.24 1.85
N PHE A 42 -3.48 -3.82 2.90
CA PHE A 42 -4.09 -4.94 3.61
C PHE A 42 -3.64 -5.03 5.07
N GLY A 43 -4.51 -5.59 5.89
CA GLY A 43 -4.24 -5.85 7.31
C GLY A 43 -3.74 -7.26 7.53
N ILE A 44 -2.83 -7.42 8.49
CA ILE A 44 -2.33 -8.69 8.99
C ILE A 44 -2.73 -8.83 10.46
N LYS A 45 -3.29 -10.00 10.80
CA LYS A 45 -3.60 -10.37 12.17
C LYS A 45 -2.87 -11.65 12.57
N PHE A 46 -2.17 -11.59 13.69
CA PHE A 46 -1.62 -12.77 14.34
C PHE A 46 -2.69 -13.46 15.17
N THR A 47 -2.76 -14.77 15.03
CA THR A 47 -3.53 -15.64 15.90
C THR A 47 -2.59 -16.63 16.56
N LYS A 48 -3.07 -17.35 17.58
CA LYS A 48 -2.23 -18.31 18.32
C LYS A 48 -1.54 -19.37 17.45
N LYS A 49 -2.08 -19.67 16.27
CA LYS A 49 -1.58 -20.76 15.39
C LYS A 49 -1.40 -20.37 13.93
N SER A 50 -1.79 -19.16 13.53
CA SER A 50 -1.74 -18.76 12.12
C SER A 50 -1.67 -17.25 11.97
N VAL A 51 -1.20 -16.84 10.79
CA VAL A 51 -1.26 -15.46 10.32
C VAL A 51 -2.44 -15.32 9.38
N LYS A 52 -3.32 -14.34 9.65
CA LYS A 52 -4.47 -14.03 8.80
C LYS A 52 -4.16 -12.78 7.99
N LEU A 53 -4.09 -12.93 6.67
CA LEU A 53 -4.01 -11.83 5.72
C LEU A 53 -5.40 -11.24 5.46
N TYR A 54 -5.43 -9.98 5.03
CA TYR A 54 -6.65 -9.21 4.72
C TYR A 54 -7.62 -9.10 5.92
N SER A 55 -7.09 -8.96 7.13
CA SER A 55 -7.92 -8.61 8.30
C SER A 55 -8.41 -7.18 8.22
N ASN A 56 -9.54 -6.90 8.86
CA ASN A 56 -10.04 -5.54 9.05
C ASN A 56 -9.00 -4.74 9.87
N PHE A 57 -8.74 -3.48 9.50
CA PHE A 57 -7.71 -2.63 10.12
C PHE A 57 -7.89 -2.47 11.63
N TYR A 58 -9.12 -2.33 12.13
CA TYR A 58 -9.38 -2.27 13.59
C TYR A 58 -9.01 -3.55 14.34
N ALA A 59 -8.92 -4.67 13.64
CA ALA A 59 -8.62 -5.97 14.21
C ALA A 59 -7.24 -6.50 13.79
N SER A 60 -6.48 -5.70 13.04
CA SER A 60 -5.15 -6.03 12.51
C SER A 60 -4.08 -5.58 13.49
N ASP A 61 -3.02 -6.38 13.58
CA ASP A 61 -1.84 -6.04 14.38
C ASP A 61 -0.82 -5.27 13.54
N ILE A 62 -0.78 -5.53 12.22
CA ILE A 62 0.06 -4.82 11.25
C ILE A 62 -0.81 -4.39 10.08
N ILE A 63 -0.56 -3.18 9.58
CA ILE A 63 -1.12 -2.67 8.33
C ILE A 63 0.03 -2.51 7.35
N VAL A 64 -0.09 -3.14 6.18
CA VAL A 64 0.84 -2.97 5.07
C VAL A 64 0.12 -2.16 4.00
N ALA A 65 0.66 -0.99 3.68
CA ALA A 65 0.00 -0.05 2.79
C ALA A 65 1.01 0.81 2.03
N SER A 66 0.71 1.09 0.77
CA SER A 66 1.39 2.15 0.03
C SER A 66 0.88 3.52 0.49
N PRO A 67 1.70 4.58 0.41
CA PRO A 67 1.27 5.94 0.74
C PRO A 67 0.03 6.36 -0.04
N LEU A 68 -0.06 5.98 -1.32
CA LEU A 68 -1.18 6.30 -2.20
C LEU A 68 -2.47 5.61 -1.77
N ALA A 69 -2.43 4.28 -1.57
CA ALA A 69 -3.60 3.52 -1.17
C ALA A 69 -4.09 3.93 0.23
N LEU A 70 -3.18 4.23 1.15
CA LEU A 70 -3.52 4.73 2.48
C LEU A 70 -4.21 6.10 2.42
N LYS A 71 -3.70 7.04 1.62
CA LYS A 71 -4.34 8.35 1.41
C LYS A 71 -5.74 8.19 0.84
N LEU A 72 -5.91 7.39 -0.20
CA LEU A 72 -7.22 7.12 -0.80
C LEU A 72 -8.19 6.52 0.24
N LYS A 73 -7.71 5.63 1.10
CA LYS A 73 -8.52 5.03 2.17
C LYS A 73 -9.00 6.07 3.19
N ILE A 74 -8.10 6.96 3.64
CA ILE A 74 -8.41 8.02 4.61
C ILE A 74 -9.37 9.04 4.00
N ASP A 75 -9.19 9.40 2.73
CA ASP A 75 -10.03 10.35 2.00
C ASP A 75 -11.43 9.77 1.65
N GLY A 76 -11.75 8.56 2.12
CA GLY A 76 -13.04 7.90 1.93
C GLY A 76 -13.17 7.11 0.62
N GLY A 77 -12.10 6.94 -0.14
CA GLY A 77 -12.06 6.25 -1.44
C GLY A 77 -12.74 7.02 -2.57
N GLU A 78 -12.53 6.59 -3.83
CA GLU A 78 -13.15 7.20 -5.01
C GLU A 78 -14.70 7.14 -4.99
N VAL A 79 -15.26 6.14 -4.30
CA VAL A 79 -16.69 5.84 -4.29
C VAL A 79 -17.52 6.86 -3.49
N THR A 80 -16.92 7.52 -2.49
CA THR A 80 -17.66 8.43 -1.58
C THR A 80 -17.72 9.87 -2.10
N LYS A 81 -16.79 10.29 -2.98
CA LYS A 81 -16.85 11.60 -3.65
C LYS A 81 -18.10 11.77 -4.53
N LYS A 82 -18.71 10.67 -5.00
CA LYS A 82 -19.92 10.70 -5.85
C LYS A 82 -21.24 11.00 -5.11
N LYS A 83 -21.28 11.03 -3.76
CA LYS A 83 -22.55 11.10 -3.01
C LYS A 83 -22.73 12.27 -2.05
N GLY A 84 -22.00 13.38 -2.23
CA GLY A 84 -22.35 14.70 -1.64
C GLY A 84 -22.53 14.79 -0.12
N ARG A 85 -22.21 13.73 0.63
CA ARG A 85 -22.20 13.71 2.09
C ARG A 85 -20.81 13.25 2.54
N PRO A 86 -20.09 14.05 3.35
CA PRO A 86 -18.91 13.57 4.03
C PRO A 86 -19.40 12.48 4.98
N LYS A 87 -19.19 11.23 4.61
CA LYS A 87 -19.28 10.12 5.56
C LYS A 87 -18.09 10.34 6.50
N GLU A 88 -18.31 10.32 7.81
CA GLU A 88 -17.23 10.44 8.79
C GLU A 88 -16.08 9.50 8.37
N ASN A 89 -14.89 10.07 8.20
CA ASN A 89 -13.71 9.33 7.81
C ASN A 89 -13.38 8.36 8.95
N ASP A 90 -13.71 7.09 8.75
CA ASP A 90 -13.47 5.97 9.67
C ASP A 90 -11.96 5.61 9.62
N SER A 91 -11.12 6.58 9.97
CA SER A 91 -9.65 6.51 9.96
C SER A 91 -9.03 6.60 11.36
N ASP A 92 -9.86 6.48 12.39
CA ASP A 92 -9.46 6.38 13.79
C ASP A 92 -8.64 5.11 14.10
N PHE A 93 -8.66 4.09 13.24
CA PHE A 93 -7.74 2.94 13.33
C PHE A 93 -6.25 3.35 13.25
N LEU A 94 -5.94 4.54 12.70
CA LEU A 94 -4.58 5.08 12.68
C LEU A 94 -4.15 5.62 14.04
N SER A 95 -5.10 5.99 14.90
CA SER A 95 -4.80 6.52 16.23
C SER A 95 -4.15 5.49 17.17
N SER A 96 -4.35 4.20 16.87
CA SER A 96 -3.75 3.09 17.62
C SER A 96 -2.39 2.64 17.07
N ILE A 97 -1.81 3.35 16.08
CA ILE A 97 -0.49 3.01 15.56
C ILE A 97 0.60 3.54 16.50
N GLU A 98 1.43 2.63 17.00
CA GLU A 98 2.56 2.94 17.88
C GLU A 98 3.87 3.10 17.10
N ILE A 99 4.05 2.31 16.03
CA ILE A 99 5.28 2.27 15.24
C ILE A 99 4.91 2.39 13.76
N VAL A 100 5.63 3.27 13.05
CA VAL A 100 5.55 3.41 11.60
C VAL A 100 6.93 3.19 11.01
N VAL A 101 7.03 2.28 10.05
CA VAL A 101 8.21 2.09 9.21
C VAL A 101 7.86 2.59 7.82
N VAL A 102 8.66 3.52 7.30
CA VAL A 102 8.50 4.07 5.95
C VAL A 102 9.75 3.77 5.18
N ASP A 103 9.60 3.02 4.09
CA ASP A 103 10.71 2.76 3.17
C ASP A 103 10.86 3.93 2.17
N TYR A 104 12.10 4.25 1.78
CA TYR A 104 12.43 5.34 0.85
C TYR A 104 11.66 6.67 1.08
N ALA A 105 11.60 7.13 2.33
CA ALA A 105 10.82 8.31 2.73
C ALA A 105 11.22 9.60 1.99
N ASP A 106 12.48 9.73 1.59
CA ASP A 106 13.02 10.81 0.77
C ASP A 106 12.40 10.83 -0.64
N VAL A 107 12.31 9.65 -1.28
CA VAL A 107 11.67 9.48 -2.60
C VAL A 107 10.18 9.84 -2.52
N ILE A 108 9.48 9.33 -1.51
CA ILE A 108 8.05 9.63 -1.29
C ILE A 108 7.86 11.13 -1.08
N SER A 109 8.73 11.79 -0.30
CA SER A 109 8.68 13.23 -0.07
C SER A 109 8.83 14.03 -1.37
N MET A 110 9.70 13.60 -2.28
CA MET A 110 9.89 14.26 -3.58
C MET A 110 8.65 14.16 -4.47
N GLN A 111 7.98 12.99 -4.51
CA GLN A 111 6.76 12.78 -5.31
C GLN A 111 5.60 13.66 -4.82
N VAL A 112 5.38 13.75 -3.51
CA VAL A 112 4.32 14.59 -2.91
C VAL A 112 4.54 16.07 -3.23
N LYS A 113 5.80 16.52 -3.27
CA LYS A 113 6.14 17.92 -3.52
C LYS A 113 5.96 18.34 -4.98
N LEU A 114 6.11 17.41 -5.93
CA LEU A 114 5.89 17.65 -7.36
C LEU A 114 4.41 17.78 -7.72
N GLN A 115 3.51 17.12 -6.99
CA GLN A 115 2.05 17.20 -7.18
C GLN A 115 1.41 18.45 -6.58
N LEU A 116 2.17 19.28 -5.84
CA LEU A 116 1.73 20.51 -5.18
C LEU A 116 2.14 21.80 -5.92
N LYS A 117 2.71 21.69 -7.13
CA LYS A 117 2.97 22.82 -8.04
C LYS A 117 2.03 22.76 -9.23
#